data_AF-A0A485KV09-F1
#
_entry.id   AF-A0A485KV09-F1
#
_cell.length_a   1.000
_cell.length_b   1.000
_cell.length_c   1.000
_cell.angle_alpha   90.00
_cell.angle_beta   90.00
_cell.angle_gamma   90.00
#
_symmetry.space_group_name_H-M   'P 1'
#
loop_
_entity.id
_entity.type
_entity.pdbx_description
1 polymer ?
#
loop_
_entity_poly.entity_id
_entity_poly.type
_entity_poly.pdbx_seq_one_letter_code
_entity_poly.pdbx_strand_id
1 'polypeptide(L)'
;MLVVARPWSAAVSLSTCWFGPDHCFHETSDLTVCAYVYAAAALFALYIHVHRRSRLREHGRDSSLLPARRMRFFPLLLFLAFVSRLAWLLLHDVHAMQFRANATAPYEHVLVVFVHPNITIDLYPAAVVSWGKLSTLVYFSAFSLILQFWSDVLHDAAAASATHSHHHPSVSAKPASSSRRNNLLAIVNVWMYVLEVGQLLAKTFEWRVPPWVSNADGAVIAAFYGAMSIMLAIYALRLRLIFARGGADMTSSSAVSKTVATRVTIIGLLSSALFVVRSVLFFASPKDTLDHAYPWMYYAMPELVPGCAVLLFMRVKQPSAVHHRRKDSASPMALSLVTERVPFLTSEDVLSV
;
A
#
# COMPACT_ATOMS: atom_id res chain seq x y z
N MET A 1 -28.56 -31.74 3.99
CA MET A 1 -28.23 -30.35 3.61
C MET A 1 -29.55 -29.60 3.52
N LEU A 2 -29.94 -28.88 4.56
CA LEU A 2 -31.23 -28.19 4.61
C LEU A 2 -30.94 -26.71 4.37
N VAL A 3 -30.87 -26.33 3.10
CA VAL A 3 -30.87 -24.91 2.70
C VAL A 3 -32.31 -24.45 2.87
N VAL A 4 -32.60 -23.74 3.96
CA VAL A 4 -33.90 -23.07 4.12
C VAL A 4 -33.89 -21.83 3.21
N ALA A 5 -34.10 -22.03 1.91
CA ALA A 5 -34.40 -20.95 0.97
C ALA A 5 -35.92 -20.77 0.94
N ARG A 6 -36.42 -19.71 1.59
CA ARG A 6 -37.85 -19.34 1.48
C ARG A 6 -38.14 -18.76 0.09
N PRO A 7 -39.35 -18.97 -0.47
CA PRO A 7 -39.72 -18.47 -1.79
C PRO A 7 -39.89 -16.95 -1.76
N TRP A 8 -39.33 -16.29 -2.78
CA TRP A 8 -39.38 -14.84 -2.95
C TRP A 8 -40.72 -14.49 -3.59
N SER A 9 -41.55 -13.70 -2.90
CA SER A 9 -42.82 -13.21 -3.47
C SER A 9 -42.85 -11.67 -3.52
N ALA A 10 -43.18 -11.21 -4.73
CA ALA A 10 -43.72 -9.90 -5.13
C ALA A 10 -42.76 -8.71 -5.38
N ALA A 11 -42.56 -8.48 -6.68
CA ALA A 11 -42.48 -7.21 -7.41
C ALA A 11 -41.93 -5.96 -6.68
N VAL A 12 -40.64 -5.70 -6.87
CA VAL A 12 -39.99 -4.40 -6.64
C VAL A 12 -39.41 -3.94 -7.98
N SER A 13 -39.59 -2.65 -8.32
CA SER A 13 -39.11 -2.05 -9.56
C SER A 13 -37.62 -2.35 -9.76
N LEU A 14 -37.28 -2.97 -10.89
CA LEU A 14 -35.91 -3.30 -11.30
C LEU A 14 -35.09 -2.02 -11.46
N SER A 15 -34.38 -1.62 -10.43
CA SER A 15 -33.11 -0.90 -10.59
C SER A 15 -32.24 -1.12 -9.36
N THR A 16 -31.28 -2.03 -9.49
CA THR A 16 -30.06 -2.19 -8.66
C THR A 16 -30.13 -2.93 -7.31
N CYS A 17 -31.02 -3.92 -7.14
CA CYS A 17 -30.95 -4.83 -5.98
C CYS A 17 -30.38 -6.20 -6.38
N TRP A 18 -29.19 -6.55 -5.88
CA TRP A 18 -28.41 -7.71 -6.36
C TRP A 18 -28.62 -8.98 -5.52
N PHE A 19 -28.92 -8.83 -4.21
CA PHE A 19 -29.08 -9.98 -3.29
C PHE A 19 -30.50 -10.11 -2.71
N GLY A 20 -31.47 -9.35 -3.23
CA GLY A 20 -32.85 -9.34 -2.76
C GLY A 20 -33.39 -7.93 -2.57
N PRO A 21 -34.68 -7.77 -2.23
CA PRO A 21 -35.35 -6.46 -2.14
C PRO A 21 -34.80 -5.55 -1.04
N ASP A 22 -34.08 -6.12 -0.06
CA ASP A 22 -33.44 -5.39 1.03
C ASP A 22 -31.95 -5.10 0.78
N HIS A 23 -31.39 -5.61 -0.32
CA HIS A 23 -29.97 -5.55 -0.66
C HIS A 23 -29.75 -4.74 -1.92
N CYS A 24 -30.14 -3.48 -1.83
CA CYS A 24 -30.07 -2.53 -2.94
C CYS A 24 -28.80 -1.68 -2.85
N PHE A 25 -28.31 -1.30 -4.02
CA PHE A 25 -27.19 -0.39 -4.14
C PHE A 25 -27.62 1.03 -3.80
N HIS A 26 -26.92 1.68 -2.88
CA HIS A 26 -27.21 3.05 -2.49
C HIS A 26 -26.18 3.99 -3.13
N GLU A 27 -26.52 4.57 -4.28
CA GLU A 27 -25.61 5.40 -5.08
C GLU A 27 -25.01 6.59 -4.30
N THR A 28 -25.77 7.12 -3.32
CA THR A 28 -25.41 8.30 -2.54
C THR A 28 -24.85 7.98 -1.16
N SER A 29 -24.67 6.70 -0.80
CA SER A 29 -24.10 6.35 0.50
C SER A 29 -22.61 6.72 0.58
N ASP A 30 -22.13 7.06 1.77
CA ASP A 30 -20.71 7.38 1.98
C ASP A 30 -19.78 6.22 1.60
N LEU A 31 -20.25 4.97 1.76
CA LEU A 31 -19.52 3.77 1.35
C LEU A 31 -19.38 3.68 -0.16
N THR A 32 -20.47 3.95 -0.89
CA THR A 32 -20.48 3.95 -2.36
C THR A 32 -19.65 5.09 -2.94
N VAL A 33 -19.72 6.29 -2.35
CA VAL A 33 -18.86 7.40 -2.77
C VAL A 33 -17.39 7.05 -2.51
N CYS A 34 -17.05 6.48 -1.35
CA CYS A 34 -15.70 5.97 -1.09
C CYS A 34 -15.28 4.93 -2.15
N ALA A 35 -16.16 3.99 -2.48
CA ALA A 35 -15.93 2.98 -3.51
C ALA A 35 -15.56 3.62 -4.86
N TYR A 36 -16.29 4.64 -5.32
CA TYR A 36 -15.94 5.34 -6.56
C TYR A 36 -14.55 5.96 -6.53
N VAL A 37 -14.15 6.56 -5.40
CA VAL A 37 -12.80 7.12 -5.27
C VAL A 37 -11.73 6.03 -5.24
N TYR A 38 -11.97 4.89 -4.57
CA TYR A 38 -11.09 3.73 -4.62
C TYR A 38 -10.97 3.16 -6.04
N ALA A 39 -12.06 3.13 -6.81
CA ALA A 39 -12.03 2.70 -8.21
C ALA A 39 -11.15 3.64 -9.06
N ALA A 40 -11.30 4.96 -8.91
CA ALA A 40 -10.45 5.94 -9.59
C ALA A 40 -8.96 5.78 -9.20
N ALA A 41 -8.67 5.59 -7.91
CA ALA A 41 -7.31 5.38 -7.42
C ALA A 41 -6.72 4.04 -7.89
N ALA A 42 -7.52 2.98 -7.98
CA ALA A 42 -7.11 1.70 -8.54
C ALA A 42 -6.73 1.86 -10.02
N LEU A 43 -7.57 2.52 -10.82
CA LEU A 43 -7.27 2.81 -12.22
C LEU A 43 -5.99 3.63 -12.37
N PHE A 44 -5.78 4.61 -11.49
CA PHE A 44 -4.55 5.41 -11.47
C PHE A 44 -3.31 4.55 -11.15
N ALA A 45 -3.40 3.68 -10.14
CA ALA A 45 -2.32 2.74 -9.78
C ALA A 45 -2.01 1.75 -10.93
N LEU A 46 -3.05 1.22 -11.58
CA LEU A 46 -2.93 0.35 -12.75
C LEU A 46 -2.29 1.06 -13.93
N TYR A 47 -2.73 2.29 -14.22
CA TYR A 47 -2.15 3.12 -15.28
C TYR A 47 -0.64 3.32 -15.06
N ILE A 48 -0.23 3.68 -13.84
CA ILE A 48 1.19 3.81 -13.49
C ILE A 48 1.92 2.48 -13.63
N HIS A 49 1.33 1.37 -13.16
CA HIS A 49 1.94 0.04 -13.28
C HIS A 49 2.24 -0.32 -14.74
N VAL A 50 1.23 -0.19 -15.62
CA VAL A 50 1.35 -0.54 -17.05
C VAL A 50 2.37 0.36 -17.75
N HIS A 51 2.26 1.68 -17.56
CA HIS A 51 3.15 2.64 -18.20
C HIS A 51 4.60 2.53 -17.71
N ARG A 52 4.81 2.17 -16.44
CA ARG A 52 6.15 1.95 -15.88
C ARG A 52 6.74 0.62 -16.37
N ARG A 53 5.93 -0.43 -16.48
CA ARG A 53 6.36 -1.75 -16.96
C ARG A 53 6.84 -1.70 -18.41
N SER A 54 6.19 -0.93 -19.28
CA SER A 54 6.64 -0.75 -20.67
C SER A 54 8.03 -0.08 -20.72
N ARG A 55 8.23 1.01 -19.97
CA ARG A 55 9.50 1.75 -19.96
C ARG A 55 10.66 1.01 -19.29
N LEU A 56 10.40 0.29 -18.20
CA LEU A 56 11.42 -0.53 -17.53
C LEU A 56 11.90 -1.71 -18.42
N ARG A 57 11.08 -2.16 -19.38
CA ARG A 57 11.49 -3.20 -20.33
C ARG A 57 12.48 -2.67 -21.38
N GLU A 58 12.42 -1.37 -21.66
CA GLU A 58 13.30 -0.69 -22.63
C GLU A 58 14.65 -0.30 -22.01
N HIS A 59 14.70 0.06 -20.72
CA HIS A 59 15.91 0.57 -20.05
C HIS A 59 16.49 -0.41 -19.00
N GLY A 60 15.80 -1.50 -18.68
CA GLY A 60 16.11 -2.38 -17.54
C GLY A 60 17.07 -3.54 -17.82
N ARG A 61 17.81 -3.53 -18.95
CA ARG A 61 18.87 -4.52 -19.18
C ARG A 61 20.14 -4.24 -18.38
N ASP A 62 20.36 -2.98 -17.96
CA ASP A 62 21.67 -2.56 -17.41
C ASP A 62 21.66 -1.90 -16.02
N SER A 63 20.51 -1.73 -15.34
CA SER A 63 20.50 -1.06 -14.03
C SER A 63 20.73 -2.03 -12.85
N SER A 64 21.90 -1.92 -12.22
CA SER A 64 22.38 -2.67 -11.05
C SER A 64 21.65 -2.36 -9.73
N LEU A 65 20.56 -1.59 -9.77
CA LEU A 65 19.84 -1.11 -8.59
C LEU A 65 18.79 -2.15 -8.12
N LEU A 66 19.26 -3.16 -7.40
CA LEU A 66 18.41 -4.17 -6.72
C LEU A 66 17.24 -3.55 -5.89
N PRO A 67 17.40 -2.42 -5.18
CA PRO A 67 16.30 -1.79 -4.44
C PRO A 67 15.18 -1.27 -5.36
N ALA A 68 15.55 -0.71 -6.52
CA ALA A 68 14.60 -0.19 -7.50
C ALA A 68 13.72 -1.29 -8.12
N ARG A 69 14.29 -2.49 -8.29
CA ARG A 69 13.57 -3.65 -8.84
C ARG A 69 12.45 -4.13 -7.91
N ARG A 70 12.56 -3.94 -6.60
CA ARG A 70 11.50 -4.33 -5.64
C ARG A 70 10.30 -3.37 -5.70
N MET A 71 10.56 -2.08 -5.92
CA MET A 71 9.54 -1.04 -6.03
C MET A 71 8.64 -1.18 -7.26
N ARG A 72 9.01 -2.01 -8.25
CA ARG A 72 8.17 -2.30 -9.42
C ARG A 72 6.80 -2.90 -9.07
N PHE A 73 6.71 -3.59 -7.94
CA PHE A 73 5.48 -4.25 -7.49
C PHE A 73 4.57 -3.32 -6.71
N PHE A 74 5.08 -2.17 -6.23
CA PHE A 74 4.32 -1.26 -5.39
C PHE A 74 3.02 -0.77 -6.04
N PRO A 75 3.00 -0.30 -7.32
CA PRO A 75 1.74 0.12 -7.95
C PRO A 75 0.74 -1.03 -8.13
N LEU A 76 1.22 -2.25 -8.38
CA LEU A 76 0.37 -3.43 -8.51
C LEU A 76 -0.26 -3.81 -7.16
N LEU A 77 0.53 -3.77 -6.07
CA LEU A 77 0.01 -4.04 -4.73
C LEU A 77 -1.02 -2.98 -4.32
N LEU A 78 -0.78 -1.69 -4.58
CA LEU A 78 -1.80 -0.67 -4.34
C LEU A 78 -3.07 -0.87 -5.16
N PHE A 79 -2.94 -1.25 -6.44
CA PHE A 79 -4.10 -1.61 -7.26
C PHE A 79 -4.92 -2.73 -6.62
N LEU A 80 -4.27 -3.83 -6.22
CA LEU A 80 -4.94 -4.96 -5.58
C LEU A 80 -5.56 -4.56 -4.23
N ALA A 81 -4.88 -3.75 -3.43
CA ALA A 81 -5.40 -3.24 -2.16
C ALA A 81 -6.66 -2.37 -2.37
N PHE A 82 -6.63 -1.46 -3.34
CA PHE A 82 -7.74 -0.57 -3.66
C PHE A 82 -8.94 -1.31 -4.26
N VAL A 83 -8.72 -2.28 -5.15
CA VAL A 83 -9.79 -3.13 -5.68
C VAL A 83 -10.41 -4.00 -4.58
N SER A 84 -9.60 -4.54 -3.67
CA SER A 84 -10.10 -5.32 -2.54
C SER A 84 -10.91 -4.43 -1.58
N ARG A 85 -10.48 -3.18 -1.35
CA ARG A 85 -11.23 -2.21 -0.53
C ARG A 85 -12.55 -1.83 -1.18
N LEU A 86 -12.52 -1.56 -2.49
CA LEU A 86 -13.70 -1.30 -3.32
C LEU A 86 -14.71 -2.44 -3.17
N ALA A 87 -14.27 -3.69 -3.35
CA ALA A 87 -15.14 -4.86 -3.22
C ALA A 87 -15.75 -4.95 -1.82
N TRP A 88 -14.94 -4.74 -0.77
CA TRP A 88 -15.43 -4.72 0.61
C TRP A 88 -16.49 -3.62 0.83
N LEU A 89 -16.24 -2.38 0.40
CA LEU A 89 -17.18 -1.26 0.58
C LEU A 89 -18.51 -1.53 -0.12
N LEU A 90 -18.49 -2.05 -1.35
CA LEU A 90 -19.70 -2.37 -2.10
C LEU A 90 -20.49 -3.52 -1.47
N LEU A 91 -19.81 -4.60 -1.09
CA LEU A 91 -20.45 -5.75 -0.43
C LEU A 91 -21.04 -5.37 0.94
N HIS A 92 -20.36 -4.48 1.64
CA HIS A 92 -20.81 -3.96 2.92
C HIS A 92 -22.00 -3.00 2.78
N ASP A 93 -22.01 -2.12 1.77
CA ASP A 93 -23.11 -1.18 1.50
C ASP A 93 -24.42 -1.89 1.18
N VAL A 94 -24.36 -2.97 0.41
CA VAL A 94 -25.56 -3.77 0.05
C VAL A 94 -25.93 -4.79 1.13
N HIS A 95 -25.25 -4.78 2.29
CA HIS A 95 -25.45 -5.77 3.36
C HIS A 95 -25.36 -7.22 2.86
N ALA A 96 -24.39 -7.52 1.99
CA ALA A 96 -24.24 -8.86 1.41
C ALA A 96 -24.03 -9.92 2.50
N MET A 97 -24.65 -11.10 2.34
CA MET A 97 -24.59 -12.19 3.32
C MET A 97 -25.13 -11.83 4.71
N GLN A 98 -25.98 -10.83 4.79
CA GLN A 98 -26.80 -10.53 5.96
C GLN A 98 -28.28 -10.62 5.56
N PHE A 99 -29.18 -10.74 6.52
CA PHE A 99 -30.62 -10.65 6.30
C PHE A 99 -31.26 -9.89 7.45
N ARG A 100 -32.43 -9.29 7.21
CA ARG A 100 -33.24 -8.68 8.26
C ARG A 100 -34.55 -9.42 8.37
N ALA A 101 -35.00 -9.70 9.59
CA ALA A 101 -36.28 -10.36 9.81
C ALA A 101 -37.46 -9.44 9.42
N ASN A 102 -37.34 -8.15 9.73
CA ASN A 102 -38.30 -7.09 9.43
C ASN A 102 -37.54 -5.77 9.17
N ALA A 103 -38.21 -4.74 8.63
CA ALA A 103 -37.60 -3.45 8.32
C ALA A 103 -37.00 -2.70 9.52
N THR A 104 -37.45 -2.99 10.74
CA THR A 104 -36.96 -2.39 12.00
C THR A 104 -35.97 -3.27 12.76
N ALA A 105 -35.72 -4.50 12.31
CA ALA A 105 -34.79 -5.41 12.94
C ALA A 105 -33.34 -5.12 12.48
N PRO A 106 -32.33 -5.35 13.33
CA PRO A 106 -30.94 -5.29 12.89
C PRO A 106 -30.65 -6.36 11.83
N TYR A 107 -29.62 -6.12 11.02
CA TYR A 107 -29.10 -7.12 10.10
C TYR A 107 -28.42 -8.25 10.88
N GLU A 108 -28.79 -9.49 10.57
CA GLU A 108 -28.20 -10.70 11.11
C GLU A 108 -27.39 -11.42 10.02
N HIS A 109 -26.30 -12.07 10.40
CA HIS A 109 -25.44 -12.75 9.42
C HIS A 109 -26.07 -14.06 8.92
N VAL A 110 -25.82 -14.36 7.65
CA VAL A 110 -26.23 -15.65 7.06
C VAL A 110 -25.27 -16.75 7.51
N LEU A 111 -25.84 -17.77 8.14
CA LEU A 111 -25.11 -18.94 8.62
C LEU A 111 -25.33 -20.17 7.75
N VAL A 112 -24.26 -20.95 7.58
CA VAL A 112 -24.33 -22.32 7.06
C VAL A 112 -23.98 -23.29 8.18
N VAL A 113 -24.95 -24.12 8.57
CA VAL A 113 -24.79 -25.12 9.63
C VAL A 113 -24.59 -26.50 9.02
N PHE A 114 -23.40 -27.08 9.21
CA PHE A 114 -23.09 -28.46 8.86
C PHE A 114 -23.45 -29.38 10.03
N VAL A 115 -24.55 -30.12 9.88
CA VAL A 115 -25.08 -31.02 10.92
C VAL A 115 -24.05 -32.08 11.36
N HIS A 116 -23.19 -32.55 10.46
CA HIS A 116 -22.01 -33.36 10.77
C HIS A 116 -20.85 -32.76 9.98
N PRO A 117 -19.77 -32.26 10.62
CA PRO A 117 -19.32 -32.48 12.01
C PRO A 117 -19.69 -31.35 13.00
N ASN A 118 -20.93 -30.84 12.99
CA ASN A 118 -21.41 -29.73 13.83
C ASN A 118 -20.56 -28.45 13.70
N ILE A 119 -20.28 -28.07 12.46
CA ILE A 119 -19.55 -26.84 12.13
C ILE A 119 -20.56 -25.79 11.69
N THR A 120 -20.50 -24.61 12.29
CA THR A 120 -21.25 -23.43 11.82
C THR A 120 -20.28 -22.51 11.10
N ILE A 121 -20.62 -22.11 9.88
CA ILE A 121 -19.85 -21.16 9.08
C ILE A 121 -20.66 -19.89 8.95
N ASP A 122 -20.10 -18.78 9.44
CA ASP A 122 -20.59 -17.44 9.19
C ASP A 122 -20.10 -16.96 7.81
N LEU A 123 -21.04 -16.76 6.88
CA LEU A 123 -20.73 -16.33 5.52
C LEU A 123 -20.31 -14.87 5.46
N TYR A 124 -20.72 -14.03 6.40
CA TYR A 124 -20.42 -12.60 6.34
C TYR A 124 -18.91 -12.33 6.53
N PRO A 125 -18.23 -12.86 7.56
CA PRO A 125 -16.78 -12.79 7.68
C PRO A 125 -16.06 -13.40 6.47
N ALA A 126 -16.51 -14.58 6.02
CA ALA A 126 -15.87 -15.31 4.94
C ALA A 126 -15.94 -14.59 3.59
N ALA A 127 -17.10 -14.03 3.24
CA ALA A 127 -17.37 -13.46 1.92
C ALA A 127 -17.20 -11.93 1.86
N VAL A 128 -17.42 -11.21 2.96
CA VAL A 128 -17.37 -9.74 3.01
C VAL A 128 -16.11 -9.28 3.75
N VAL A 129 -15.94 -9.64 5.01
CA VAL A 129 -14.82 -9.15 5.85
C VAL A 129 -13.45 -9.58 5.30
N SER A 130 -13.38 -10.74 4.64
CA SER A 130 -12.16 -11.22 3.98
C SER A 130 -11.57 -10.23 2.98
N TRP A 131 -12.39 -9.49 2.22
CA TRP A 131 -11.93 -8.44 1.30
C TRP A 131 -11.33 -7.24 2.02
N GLY A 132 -11.92 -6.86 3.16
CA GLY A 132 -11.41 -5.79 4.02
C GLY A 132 -10.03 -6.15 4.60
N LYS A 133 -9.88 -7.38 5.11
CA LYS A 133 -8.60 -7.89 5.63
C LYS A 133 -7.56 -8.04 4.51
N LEU A 134 -7.96 -8.57 3.34
CA LEU A 134 -7.08 -8.67 2.17
C LEU A 134 -6.56 -7.29 1.75
N SER A 135 -7.43 -6.29 1.66
CA SER A 135 -7.05 -4.92 1.34
C SER A 135 -5.99 -4.40 2.32
N THR A 136 -6.24 -4.52 3.62
CA THR A 136 -5.32 -4.08 4.67
C THR A 136 -3.96 -4.78 4.59
N LEU A 137 -3.94 -6.11 4.40
CA LEU A 137 -2.72 -6.90 4.29
C LEU A 137 -1.88 -6.53 3.06
N VAL A 138 -2.53 -6.37 1.91
CA VAL A 138 -1.87 -5.99 0.66
C VAL A 138 -1.34 -4.55 0.74
N TYR A 139 -2.11 -3.64 1.34
CA TYR A 139 -1.71 -2.25 1.55
C TYR A 139 -0.49 -2.15 2.48
N PHE A 140 -0.53 -2.86 3.61
CA PHE A 140 0.61 -2.93 4.54
C PHE A 140 1.85 -3.53 3.87
N SER A 141 1.68 -4.57 3.05
CA SER A 141 2.77 -5.15 2.25
C SER A 141 3.37 -4.13 1.28
N ALA A 142 2.54 -3.31 0.64
CA ALA A 142 3.01 -2.25 -0.26
C ALA A 142 3.87 -1.21 0.49
N PHE A 143 3.41 -0.70 1.64
CA PHE A 143 4.18 0.27 2.42
C PHE A 143 5.41 -0.34 3.11
N SER A 144 5.38 -1.64 3.42
CA SER A 144 6.56 -2.37 3.86
C SER A 144 7.65 -2.41 2.78
N LEU A 145 7.30 -2.49 1.49
CA LEU A 145 8.27 -2.34 0.40
C LEU A 145 8.89 -0.96 0.35
N ILE A 146 8.12 0.11 0.62
CA ILE A 146 8.69 1.47 0.73
C ILE A 146 9.69 1.53 1.89
N LEU A 147 9.34 0.98 3.04
CA LEU A 147 10.22 0.96 4.21
C LEU A 147 11.52 0.18 3.95
N GLN A 148 11.44 -0.93 3.21
CA GLN A 148 12.60 -1.67 2.73
C GLN A 148 13.41 -0.84 1.74
N PHE A 149 12.77 -0.19 0.77
CA PHE A 149 13.46 0.67 -0.19
C PHE A 149 14.19 1.83 0.50
N TRP A 150 13.52 2.56 1.39
CA TRP A 150 14.12 3.62 2.20
C TRP A 150 15.21 3.10 3.14
N SER A 151 15.10 1.85 3.61
CA SER A 151 16.19 1.16 4.29
C SER A 151 17.43 1.11 3.44
N ASP A 152 17.30 0.54 2.25
CA ASP A 152 18.41 0.16 1.42
C ASP A 152 19.12 1.44 0.94
N VAL A 153 18.35 2.46 0.52
CA VAL A 153 18.88 3.78 0.17
C VAL A 153 19.63 4.43 1.34
N LEU A 154 19.12 4.33 2.56
CA LEU A 154 19.78 4.89 3.74
C LEU A 154 21.15 4.23 4.00
N HIS A 155 21.23 2.89 3.86
CA HIS A 155 22.47 2.15 4.08
C HIS A 155 23.47 2.43 2.96
N ASP A 156 23.03 2.45 1.71
CA ASP A 156 23.89 2.74 0.56
C ASP A 156 24.45 4.17 0.66
N ALA A 157 23.62 5.15 1.04
CA ALA A 157 24.06 6.52 1.26
C ALA A 157 25.03 6.66 2.44
N ALA A 158 24.80 5.93 3.53
CA ALA A 158 25.70 5.90 4.69
C ALA A 158 27.06 5.27 4.34
N ALA A 159 27.06 4.14 3.62
CA ALA A 159 28.29 3.47 3.17
C ALA A 159 29.10 4.35 2.21
N ALA A 160 28.44 5.02 1.26
CA ALA A 160 29.09 5.98 0.35
C ALA A 160 29.76 7.13 1.14
N SER A 161 29.08 7.68 2.15
CA SER A 161 29.64 8.76 2.98
C SER A 161 30.86 8.31 3.81
N ALA A 162 30.88 7.06 4.30
CA ALA A 162 32.00 6.52 5.07
C ALA A 162 33.21 6.14 4.20
N THR A 163 32.98 5.80 2.93
CA THR A 163 34.06 5.44 1.99
C THR A 163 34.81 6.68 1.50
N HIS A 164 34.13 7.84 1.41
CA HIS A 164 34.78 9.11 1.07
C HIS A 164 35.72 9.63 2.16
N SER A 165 35.58 9.22 3.42
CA SER A 165 36.47 9.63 4.52
C SER A 165 37.72 8.77 4.67
N HIS A 166 37.81 7.62 3.99
CA HIS A 166 38.97 6.73 4.04
C HIS A 166 39.35 6.24 2.65
N HIS A 167 40.47 6.72 2.12
CA HIS A 167 41.14 6.15 0.95
C HIS A 167 41.58 4.70 1.22
N HIS A 168 40.67 3.73 1.07
CA HIS A 168 41.02 2.33 0.80
C HIS A 168 39.82 1.61 0.16
N PRO A 169 39.96 1.07 -1.07
CA PRO A 169 38.90 0.30 -1.71
C PRO A 169 38.95 -1.13 -1.17
N SER A 170 38.25 -1.41 -0.08
CA SER A 170 37.98 -2.80 0.30
C SER A 170 36.61 -3.22 -0.24
N VAL A 171 36.69 -4.18 -1.15
CA VAL A 171 35.58 -4.81 -1.83
C VAL A 171 34.63 -5.46 -0.82
N SER A 172 33.35 -5.08 -0.90
CA SER A 172 32.20 -5.93 -0.56
C SER A 172 32.12 -6.50 0.87
N ALA A 173 31.81 -5.65 1.85
CA ALA A 173 31.04 -6.09 3.00
C ALA A 173 29.63 -5.51 2.89
N LYS A 174 28.69 -6.27 2.30
CA LYS A 174 27.26 -5.98 2.52
C LYS A 174 27.05 -5.94 4.04
N PRO A 175 26.63 -4.82 4.62
CA PRO A 175 26.54 -4.74 6.07
C PRO A 175 25.50 -5.76 6.56
N ALA A 176 25.90 -6.68 7.43
CA ALA A 176 25.06 -7.75 7.98
C ALA A 176 23.76 -7.22 8.63
N SER A 177 23.73 -5.93 9.00
CA SER A 177 22.56 -5.23 9.51
C SER A 177 21.42 -5.09 8.49
N SER A 178 21.71 -4.96 7.19
CA SER A 178 20.67 -4.83 6.15
C SER A 178 19.92 -6.14 5.94
N SER A 179 20.64 -7.28 6.00
CA SER A 179 20.05 -8.61 5.94
C SER A 179 19.14 -8.88 7.14
N ARG A 180 19.59 -8.58 8.36
CA ARG A 180 18.80 -8.78 9.59
C ARG A 180 17.50 -7.96 9.60
N ARG A 181 17.55 -6.72 9.10
CA ARG A 181 16.37 -5.83 9.06
C ARG A 181 15.39 -6.20 7.95
N ASN A 182 15.89 -6.63 6.78
CA ASN A 182 15.04 -7.16 5.72
C ASN A 182 14.30 -8.42 6.18
N ASN A 183 14.98 -9.28 6.97
CA ASN A 183 14.34 -10.42 7.60
C ASN A 183 13.28 -9.99 8.63
N LEU A 184 13.54 -8.96 9.45
CA LEU A 184 12.56 -8.46 10.42
C LEU A 184 11.27 -7.94 9.75
N LEU A 185 11.39 -7.14 8.67
CA LEU A 185 10.21 -6.63 7.96
C LEU A 185 9.41 -7.76 7.30
N ALA A 186 10.10 -8.77 6.76
CA ALA A 186 9.43 -9.96 6.23
C ALA A 186 8.71 -10.74 7.34
N ILE A 187 9.36 -10.94 8.50
CA ILE A 187 8.78 -11.61 9.68
C ILE A 187 7.54 -10.86 10.15
N VAL A 188 7.62 -9.54 10.31
CA VAL A 188 6.48 -8.68 10.72
C VAL A 188 5.33 -8.81 9.74
N ASN A 189 5.62 -8.77 8.43
CA ASN A 189 4.59 -8.92 7.40
C ASN A 189 3.91 -10.29 7.52
N VAL A 190 4.68 -11.39 7.59
CA VAL A 190 4.15 -12.75 7.76
C VAL A 190 3.29 -12.88 9.02
N TRP A 191 3.73 -12.33 10.15
CA TRP A 191 2.94 -12.35 11.39
C TRP A 191 1.63 -11.58 11.26
N MET A 192 1.61 -10.45 10.55
CA MET A 192 0.36 -9.75 10.26
C MET A 192 -0.61 -10.63 9.46
N TYR A 193 -0.14 -11.36 8.44
CA TYR A 193 -0.96 -12.33 7.71
C TYR A 193 -1.51 -13.42 8.63
N VAL A 194 -0.66 -14.01 9.47
CA VAL A 194 -1.07 -15.07 10.40
C VAL A 194 -2.13 -14.57 11.38
N LEU A 195 -1.96 -13.38 11.95
CA LEU A 195 -2.91 -12.81 12.91
C LEU A 195 -4.23 -12.44 12.24
N GLU A 196 -4.20 -11.76 11.10
CA GLU A 196 -5.42 -11.34 10.38
C GLU A 196 -6.21 -12.54 9.85
N VAL A 197 -5.53 -13.54 9.28
CA VAL A 197 -6.17 -14.79 8.81
C VAL A 197 -6.68 -15.61 9.99
N GLY A 198 -5.92 -15.70 11.08
CA GLY A 198 -6.37 -16.39 12.31
C GLY A 198 -7.65 -15.76 12.88
N GLN A 199 -7.70 -14.43 12.96
CA GLN A 199 -8.91 -13.71 13.37
C GLN A 199 -10.07 -13.90 12.39
N LEU A 200 -9.81 -13.93 11.07
CA LEU A 200 -10.82 -14.20 10.06
C LEU A 200 -11.43 -15.59 10.27
N LEU A 201 -10.58 -16.61 10.41
CA LEU A 201 -11.01 -17.99 10.65
C LEU A 201 -11.81 -18.11 11.95
N ALA A 202 -11.36 -17.46 13.03
CA ALA A 202 -12.10 -17.42 14.29
C ALA A 202 -13.51 -16.84 14.09
N LYS A 203 -13.63 -15.70 13.40
CA LYS A 203 -14.93 -15.09 13.08
C LYS A 203 -15.79 -15.94 12.14
N THR A 204 -15.18 -16.66 11.21
CA THR A 204 -15.90 -17.52 10.27
C THR A 204 -16.46 -18.77 10.94
N PHE A 205 -15.76 -19.37 11.90
CA PHE A 205 -16.16 -20.64 12.51
C PHE A 205 -16.79 -20.51 13.91
N GLU A 206 -16.64 -19.37 14.59
CA GLU A 206 -17.28 -19.10 15.88
C GLU A 206 -18.48 -18.16 15.72
N TRP A 207 -19.69 -18.70 15.78
CA TRP A 207 -20.93 -17.90 15.76
C TRP A 207 -21.08 -16.94 16.97
N ARG A 208 -20.36 -17.21 18.06
CA ARG A 208 -20.34 -16.37 19.27
C ARG A 208 -18.93 -15.96 19.60
N VAL A 209 -18.35 -15.19 18.68
CA VAL A 209 -17.05 -14.56 18.87
C VAL A 209 -17.07 -13.77 20.19
N PRO A 210 -16.19 -14.09 21.14
CA PRO A 210 -16.10 -13.33 22.38
C PRO A 210 -15.84 -11.84 22.08
N PRO A 211 -16.37 -10.91 22.88
CA PRO A 211 -16.16 -9.46 22.65
C PRO A 211 -14.69 -9.06 22.54
N TRP A 212 -13.80 -9.77 23.25
CA TRP A 212 -12.37 -9.54 23.20
C TRP A 212 -11.75 -9.87 21.83
N VAL A 213 -12.26 -10.88 21.11
CA VAL A 213 -11.80 -11.22 19.75
C VAL A 213 -12.28 -10.16 18.76
N SER A 214 -13.51 -9.63 18.89
CA SER A 214 -13.97 -8.54 18.01
C SER A 214 -13.18 -7.25 18.24
N ASN A 215 -12.85 -6.93 19.49
CA ASN A 215 -12.01 -5.76 19.81
C ASN A 215 -10.54 -5.95 19.40
N ALA A 216 -10.03 -7.19 19.42
CA ALA A 216 -8.65 -7.49 19.01
C ALA A 216 -8.38 -7.17 17.53
N ASP A 217 -9.39 -7.25 16.66
CA ASP A 217 -9.27 -6.87 15.24
C ASP A 217 -8.80 -5.42 15.07
N GLY A 218 -9.38 -4.49 15.81
CA GLY A 218 -8.99 -3.06 15.78
C GLY A 218 -7.60 -2.85 16.38
N ALA A 219 -7.34 -3.48 17.53
CA ALA A 219 -6.06 -3.35 18.23
C ALA A 219 -4.86 -3.87 17.42
N VAL A 220 -5.02 -5.00 16.72
CA VAL A 220 -3.97 -5.57 15.88
C VAL A 220 -3.65 -4.63 14.70
N ILE A 221 -4.67 -4.17 13.98
CA ILE A 221 -4.51 -3.21 12.89
C ILE A 221 -3.85 -1.92 13.40
N ALA A 222 -4.33 -1.38 14.53
CA ALA A 222 -3.77 -0.19 15.15
C ALA A 222 -2.27 -0.36 15.45
N ALA A 223 -1.86 -1.46 16.09
CA ALA A 223 -0.47 -1.72 16.41
C ALA A 223 0.43 -1.75 15.17
N PHE A 224 0.01 -2.44 14.10
CA PHE A 224 0.78 -2.51 12.86
C PHE A 224 0.88 -1.16 12.14
N TYR A 225 -0.22 -0.42 11.99
CA TYR A 225 -0.19 0.92 11.37
C TYR A 225 0.58 1.93 12.22
N GLY A 226 0.49 1.86 13.55
CA GLY A 226 1.26 2.68 14.48
C GLY A 226 2.77 2.41 14.34
N ALA A 227 3.18 1.14 14.35
CA ALA A 227 4.59 0.77 14.14
C ALA A 227 5.10 1.21 12.77
N MET A 228 4.31 0.99 11.71
CA MET A 228 4.65 1.42 10.35
C MET A 228 4.76 2.95 10.25
N SER A 229 3.87 3.69 10.91
CA SER A 229 3.92 5.15 10.97
C SER A 229 5.23 5.66 11.57
N ILE A 230 5.60 5.13 12.75
CA ILE A 230 6.83 5.51 13.45
C ILE A 230 8.04 5.23 12.55
N MET A 231 8.08 4.06 11.90
CA MET A 231 9.17 3.69 11.01
C MET A 231 9.26 4.60 9.78
N LEU A 232 8.13 4.96 9.17
CA LEU A 232 8.09 5.90 8.05
C LEU A 232 8.64 7.27 8.44
N ALA A 233 8.23 7.80 9.60
CA ALA A 233 8.75 9.07 10.12
C ALA A 233 10.26 9.01 10.37
N ILE A 234 10.74 7.96 11.05
CA ILE A 234 12.17 7.79 11.34
C ILE A 234 12.98 7.75 10.04
N TYR A 235 12.56 6.97 9.02
CA TYR A 235 13.32 6.90 7.77
C TYR A 235 13.24 8.19 6.96
N ALA A 236 12.09 8.85 6.92
CA ALA A 236 11.95 10.14 6.24
C ALA A 236 12.89 11.19 6.83
N LEU A 237 12.97 11.28 8.17
CA LEU A 237 13.86 12.20 8.87
C LEU A 237 15.33 11.82 8.68
N ARG A 238 15.69 10.54 8.81
CA ARG A 238 17.08 10.09 8.62
C ARG A 238 17.57 10.29 7.19
N LEU A 239 16.74 10.01 6.19
CA LEU A 239 17.07 10.26 4.78
C LEU A 239 17.29 11.76 4.55
N ARG A 240 16.42 12.63 5.08
CA ARG A 240 16.62 14.09 5.00
C ARG A 240 17.96 14.53 5.56
N LEU A 241 18.34 14.02 6.74
CA LEU A 241 19.61 14.36 7.38
C LEU A 241 20.82 13.92 6.55
N ILE A 242 20.78 12.72 5.97
CA ILE A 242 21.88 12.21 5.13
C ILE A 242 21.98 13.01 3.83
N PHE A 243 20.86 13.30 3.15
CA PHE A 243 20.88 14.14 1.95
C PHE A 243 21.32 15.58 2.23
N ALA A 244 21.00 16.13 3.41
CA ALA A 244 21.48 17.44 3.84
C ALA A 244 22.99 17.47 4.10
N ARG A 245 23.54 16.41 4.72
CA ARG A 245 24.98 16.27 4.98
C ARG A 245 25.78 16.04 3.69
N GLY A 246 25.35 15.10 2.83
CA GLY A 246 26.04 14.81 1.56
C GLY A 246 25.93 15.95 0.53
N GLY A 247 24.93 16.84 0.67
CA GLY A 247 24.77 18.01 -0.18
C GLY A 247 25.73 19.17 0.13
N ALA A 248 26.44 19.15 1.27
CA ALA A 248 27.45 20.14 1.59
C ALA A 248 28.75 19.96 0.76
N ASP A 249 29.04 18.73 0.32
CA ASP A 249 30.28 18.39 -0.39
C ASP A 249 30.13 18.33 -1.93
N MET A 250 28.89 18.34 -2.46
CA MET A 250 28.61 18.25 -3.91
C MET A 250 27.90 19.50 -4.44
N THR A 251 28.68 20.47 -4.91
CA THR A 251 28.18 21.77 -5.39
C THR A 251 27.40 21.74 -6.71
N SER A 252 27.49 20.67 -7.52
CA SER A 252 26.80 20.58 -8.82
C SER A 252 25.52 19.71 -8.86
N SER A 253 25.28 18.84 -7.86
CA SER A 253 24.09 17.94 -7.76
C SER A 253 23.07 18.39 -6.69
N SER A 254 23.33 19.53 -6.03
CA SER A 254 22.67 19.92 -4.79
C SER A 254 21.16 20.22 -4.91
N ALA A 255 20.68 20.76 -6.04
CA ALA A 255 19.28 21.17 -6.20
C ALA A 255 18.33 19.97 -6.35
N VAL A 256 18.77 18.93 -7.07
CA VAL A 256 17.97 17.71 -7.29
C VAL A 256 17.88 16.91 -6.01
N SER A 257 19.01 16.71 -5.30
CA SER A 257 19.05 16.03 -4.01
C SER A 257 18.16 16.71 -2.96
N LYS A 258 18.20 18.06 -2.87
CA LYS A 258 17.31 18.84 -2.00
C LYS A 258 15.82 18.63 -2.34
N THR A 259 15.50 18.57 -3.63
CA THR A 259 14.11 18.36 -4.09
C THR A 259 13.62 16.95 -3.73
N VAL A 260 14.44 15.93 -3.94
CA VAL A 260 14.13 14.53 -3.58
C VAL A 260 13.97 14.38 -2.07
N ALA A 261 14.92 14.90 -1.29
CA ALA A 261 14.88 14.85 0.17
C ALA A 261 13.60 15.52 0.72
N THR A 262 13.23 16.68 0.16
CA THR A 262 12.01 17.39 0.56
C THR A 262 10.77 16.57 0.26
N ARG A 263 10.68 15.98 -0.94
CA ARG A 263 9.53 15.13 -1.33
C ARG A 263 9.40 13.87 -0.47
N VAL A 264 10.50 13.15 -0.26
CA VAL A 264 10.52 11.96 0.62
C VAL A 264 10.12 12.34 2.04
N THR A 265 10.59 13.48 2.55
CA THR A 265 10.20 13.97 3.87
C THR A 265 8.71 14.27 3.95
N ILE A 266 8.16 15.02 2.99
CA ILE A 266 6.74 15.36 2.95
C ILE A 266 5.89 14.09 2.89
N ILE A 267 6.21 13.17 1.99
CA ILE A 267 5.46 11.91 1.84
C ILE A 267 5.55 11.08 3.13
N GLY A 268 6.74 10.95 3.71
CA GLY A 268 6.94 10.17 4.93
C GLY A 268 6.21 10.75 6.13
N LEU A 269 6.26 12.08 6.32
CA LEU A 269 5.54 12.75 7.42
C LEU A 269 4.02 12.73 7.20
N LEU A 270 3.55 12.96 5.98
CA LEU A 270 2.12 12.89 5.64
C LEU A 270 1.58 11.47 5.86
N SER A 271 2.28 10.46 5.36
CA SER A 271 1.89 9.05 5.53
C SER A 271 1.93 8.64 7.00
N SER A 272 2.96 9.06 7.73
CA SER A 272 3.07 8.81 9.17
C SER A 272 1.90 9.45 9.93
N ALA A 273 1.61 10.73 9.72
CA ALA A 273 0.52 11.43 10.38
C ALA A 273 -0.83 10.72 10.15
N LEU A 274 -1.13 10.37 8.90
CA LEU A 274 -2.37 9.67 8.55
C LEU A 274 -2.44 8.25 9.14
N PHE A 275 -1.32 7.54 9.21
CA PHE A 275 -1.26 6.23 9.87
C PHE A 275 -1.36 6.32 11.39
N VAL A 276 -0.84 7.39 12.02
CA VAL A 276 -1.07 7.66 13.46
C VAL A 276 -2.56 7.90 13.70
N VAL A 277 -3.18 8.79 12.92
CA VAL A 277 -4.62 9.05 13.04
C VAL A 277 -5.41 7.76 12.94
N ARG A 278 -5.13 6.95 11.92
CA ARG A 278 -5.75 5.63 11.77
C ARG A 278 -5.50 4.72 12.97
N SER A 279 -4.26 4.61 13.44
CA SER A 279 -3.91 3.79 14.60
C SER A 279 -4.68 4.21 15.86
N VAL A 280 -4.81 5.52 16.10
CA VAL A 280 -5.55 6.06 17.24
C VAL A 280 -7.04 5.77 17.10
N LEU A 281 -7.61 5.96 15.92
CA LEU A 281 -9.03 5.68 15.65
C LEU A 281 -9.38 4.20 15.89
N PHE A 282 -8.56 3.26 15.38
CA PHE A 282 -8.76 1.83 15.60
C PHE A 282 -8.51 1.37 17.03
N PHE A 283 -7.75 2.13 17.83
CA PHE A 283 -7.53 1.84 19.24
C PHE A 283 -8.63 2.42 20.13
N ALA A 284 -9.12 3.61 19.80
CA ALA A 284 -10.11 4.35 20.59
C ALA A 284 -11.55 3.88 20.35
N SER A 285 -11.83 3.26 19.20
CA SER A 285 -13.17 2.87 18.80
C SER A 285 -13.34 1.35 18.70
N PRO A 286 -14.43 0.77 19.22
CA PRO A 286 -14.88 -0.54 18.79
C PRO A 286 -15.11 -0.51 17.27
N LYS A 287 -14.56 -1.50 16.56
CA LYS A 287 -14.61 -1.58 15.10
C LYS A 287 -16.06 -1.63 14.58
N ASP A 288 -16.94 -2.31 15.31
CA ASP A 288 -18.31 -2.61 14.89
C ASP A 288 -19.29 -1.40 14.99
N THR A 289 -18.97 -0.34 15.75
CA THR A 289 -19.90 0.81 15.93
C THR A 289 -19.59 2.03 15.06
N LEU A 290 -18.36 2.17 14.54
CA LEU A 290 -17.93 3.37 13.79
C LEU A 290 -17.54 3.12 12.33
N ASP A 291 -17.38 1.87 11.89
CA ASP A 291 -17.13 1.54 10.48
C ASP A 291 -18.27 2.03 9.56
N HIS A 292 -19.50 2.15 10.10
CA HIS A 292 -20.68 2.65 9.39
C HIS A 292 -20.75 4.18 9.27
N ALA A 293 -20.19 4.91 10.23
CA ALA A 293 -20.45 6.35 10.34
C ALA A 293 -19.41 7.21 9.61
N TYR A 294 -18.15 6.75 9.49
CA TYR A 294 -17.05 7.57 8.97
C TYR A 294 -16.03 6.79 8.11
N PRO A 295 -16.45 6.13 7.02
CA PRO A 295 -15.54 5.34 6.17
C PRO A 295 -14.38 6.18 5.58
N TRP A 296 -14.61 7.49 5.42
CA TRP A 296 -13.60 8.45 4.99
C TRP A 296 -12.41 8.56 5.94
N MET A 297 -12.67 8.61 7.25
CA MET A 297 -11.62 8.82 8.26
C MET A 297 -10.85 7.54 8.56
N TYR A 298 -11.53 6.40 8.60
CA TYR A 298 -10.90 5.11 8.93
C TYR A 298 -10.15 4.50 7.76
N TYR A 299 -10.65 4.67 6.54
CA TYR A 299 -10.16 3.97 5.36
C TYR A 299 -9.71 4.93 4.27
N ALA A 300 -10.62 5.72 3.69
CA ALA A 300 -10.32 6.48 2.47
C ALA A 300 -9.13 7.42 2.61
N MET A 301 -9.14 8.34 3.60
CA MET A 301 -8.06 9.31 3.76
C MET A 301 -6.73 8.64 4.13
N PRO A 302 -6.66 7.72 5.11
CA PRO A 302 -5.39 7.08 5.46
C PRO A 302 -4.83 6.12 4.41
N GLU A 303 -5.62 5.63 3.46
CA GLU A 303 -5.13 4.74 2.39
C GLU A 303 -4.87 5.47 1.07
N LEU A 304 -5.83 6.27 0.63
CA LEU A 304 -5.77 6.91 -0.69
C LEU A 304 -4.74 8.03 -0.70
N VAL A 305 -4.69 8.89 0.32
CA VAL A 305 -3.78 10.03 0.32
C VAL A 305 -2.31 9.57 0.31
N PRO A 306 -1.85 8.68 1.22
CA PRO A 306 -0.48 8.19 1.19
C PRO A 306 -0.19 7.39 -0.09
N GLY A 307 -1.10 6.48 -0.48
CA GLY A 307 -0.92 5.64 -1.67
C GLY A 307 -0.77 6.46 -2.95
N CYS A 308 -1.68 7.41 -3.19
CA CYS A 308 -1.63 8.29 -4.36
C CYS A 308 -0.44 9.26 -4.30
N ALA A 309 -0.05 9.77 -3.12
CA ALA A 309 1.13 10.62 -2.99
C ALA A 309 2.42 9.90 -3.40
N VAL A 310 2.58 8.63 -3.00
CA VAL A 310 3.73 7.82 -3.41
C VAL A 310 3.67 7.52 -4.92
N LEU A 311 2.50 7.19 -5.45
CA LEU A 311 2.31 6.95 -6.89
C LEU A 311 2.65 8.18 -7.75
N LEU A 312 2.27 9.37 -7.30
CA LEU A 312 2.62 10.63 -7.95
C LEU A 312 4.13 10.88 -7.94
N PHE A 313 4.82 10.47 -6.88
CA PHE A 313 6.28 10.54 -6.80
C PHE A 313 6.97 9.55 -7.74
N MET A 314 6.41 8.35 -7.90
CA MET A 314 6.90 7.33 -8.85
C MET A 314 6.64 7.69 -10.32
N ARG A 315 5.89 8.76 -10.61
CA ARG A 315 5.63 9.20 -11.97
C ARG A 315 6.91 9.82 -12.56
N VAL A 316 7.59 9.05 -13.39
CA VAL A 316 8.74 9.50 -14.19
C VAL A 316 8.29 10.72 -15.02
N LYS A 317 8.93 11.87 -14.83
CA LYS A 317 8.74 13.02 -15.71
C LYS A 317 9.04 12.56 -17.14
N GLN A 318 8.13 12.84 -18.08
CA GLN A 318 8.50 12.72 -19.48
C GLN A 318 9.76 13.57 -19.69
N PRO A 319 10.81 13.06 -20.35
CA PRO A 319 11.85 13.95 -20.82
C PRO A 319 11.12 14.96 -21.69
N SER A 320 11.01 16.20 -21.21
CA SER A 320 10.63 17.31 -22.06
C SER A 320 11.52 17.18 -23.28
N ALA A 321 10.94 17.19 -24.47
CA ALA A 321 11.67 17.19 -25.73
C ALA A 321 12.58 18.43 -25.75
N VAL A 322 13.75 18.32 -25.12
CA VAL A 322 14.79 19.33 -25.15
C VAL A 322 15.37 19.25 -26.55
N HIS A 323 14.85 20.11 -27.40
CA HIS A 323 15.52 20.69 -28.57
C HIS A 323 16.58 19.80 -29.22
N HIS A 324 16.14 18.86 -30.07
CA HIS A 324 16.86 18.58 -31.31
C HIS A 324 16.73 19.81 -32.24
N ARG A 325 17.41 20.89 -31.84
CA ARG A 325 17.74 22.01 -32.72
C ARG A 325 19.07 22.58 -32.28
N ARG A 326 20.09 21.72 -32.21
CA ARG A 326 21.49 22.15 -32.15
C ARG A 326 22.21 21.63 -33.39
N LYS A 327 22.16 22.50 -34.40
CA LYS A 327 23.16 22.74 -35.45
C LYS A 327 23.80 21.53 -36.13
N ASP A 328 23.35 21.32 -37.36
CA ASP A 328 24.24 21.01 -38.49
C ASP A 328 25.42 21.99 -38.49
N SER A 329 26.60 21.56 -38.05
CA SER A 329 27.91 21.99 -38.56
C SER A 329 29.08 21.26 -37.87
N ALA A 330 29.90 20.60 -38.69
CA ALA A 330 31.33 20.26 -38.52
C ALA A 330 31.75 18.93 -37.84
N SER A 331 31.91 17.92 -38.72
CA SER A 331 33.05 16.99 -38.96
C SER A 331 33.68 16.07 -37.88
N PRO A 332 34.26 14.92 -38.30
CA PRO A 332 34.61 13.77 -37.46
C PRO A 332 36.09 13.72 -37.06
N MET A 333 36.42 12.72 -36.23
CA MET A 333 37.75 12.27 -35.76
C MET A 333 38.38 13.01 -34.56
N ALA A 334 38.32 12.36 -33.40
CA ALA A 334 39.48 12.20 -32.52
C ALA A 334 39.30 10.95 -31.64
N LEU A 335 40.35 10.14 -31.66
CA LEU A 335 40.56 8.85 -31.00
C LEU A 335 40.93 9.03 -29.52
N SER A 336 40.73 7.96 -28.73
CA SER A 336 41.43 7.63 -27.47
C SER A 336 41.00 8.34 -26.18
N LEU A 337 40.24 7.63 -25.33
CA LEU A 337 40.76 7.07 -24.07
C LEU A 337 39.67 6.19 -23.44
N VAL A 338 39.91 4.87 -23.40
CA VAL A 338 39.15 3.94 -22.57
C VAL A 338 39.63 4.16 -21.14
N THR A 339 39.08 5.18 -20.49
CA THR A 339 39.18 5.37 -19.05
C THR A 339 38.04 4.58 -18.42
N GLU A 340 38.43 3.61 -17.61
CA GLU A 340 37.64 2.79 -16.70
C GLU A 340 36.42 3.57 -16.14
N ARG A 341 35.23 3.27 -16.67
CA ARG A 341 33.97 3.84 -16.18
C ARG A 341 33.66 3.24 -14.81
N VAL A 342 34.07 3.94 -13.76
CA VAL A 342 33.34 3.93 -12.49
C VAL A 342 31.89 4.33 -12.83
N PRO A 343 30.86 3.55 -12.45
CA PRO A 343 29.48 3.90 -12.75
C PRO A 343 29.08 5.07 -11.85
N PHE A 344 29.37 6.29 -12.29
CA PHE A 344 28.75 7.48 -11.75
C PHE A 344 27.27 7.42 -12.08
N LEU A 345 26.45 7.22 -11.05
CA LEU A 345 25.01 7.42 -11.07
C LEU A 345 24.71 8.78 -11.72
N THR A 346 24.23 8.76 -12.95
CA THR A 346 23.62 9.93 -13.57
C THR A 346 22.30 10.18 -12.84
N SER A 347 22.03 11.45 -12.56
CA SER A 347 20.89 11.92 -11.75
C SER A 347 19.52 11.52 -12.30
N GLU A 348 19.45 11.08 -13.56
CA GLU A 348 18.24 10.58 -14.22
C GLU A 348 17.87 9.16 -13.79
N ASP A 349 18.85 8.33 -13.42
CA ASP A 349 18.62 6.92 -13.04
C ASP A 349 18.15 6.75 -11.60
N VAL A 350 18.43 7.72 -10.72
CA VAL A 350 17.94 7.73 -9.33
C VAL A 350 16.48 8.19 -9.26
N LEU A 351 16.04 8.99 -10.22
CA LEU A 351 14.71 9.61 -10.28
C LEU A 351 13.67 8.82 -11.08
N SER A 352 14.08 7.76 -11.78
CA SER A 352 13.19 6.86 -12.52
C SER A 352 12.82 5.57 -11.76
N VAL A 353 13.19 5.51 -10.47
CA VAL A 353 12.92 4.40 -9.53
C VAL A 353 11.58 4.51 -8.82
#